data_AF-A0A9X8YNR8-F1
#
_entry.id   AF-A0A9X8YNR8-F1
#
_cell.length_a   1.000
_cell.length_b   1.000
_cell.length_c   1.000
_cell.angle_alpha   90.00
_cell.angle_beta   90.00
_cell.angle_gamma   90.00
#
_symmetry.space_group_name_H-M   'P 1'
#
loop_
_entity.id
_entity.type
_entity.pdbx_description
1 polymer ?
#
loop_
_entity_poly.entity_id
_entity_poly.type
_entity_poly.pdbx_seq_one_letter_code
_entity_poly.pdbx_strand_id
1 'polypeptide(L)'
;DDLPLDSLLAAISRFSLQTSARNQFFGTVIERDHQQVQQHLAILLNDGSTRLTAAITQQSADRLQLTPGKEVLALIKAPWVRLSVETAEHAGADNALAGVVAGIQPGAEHS
;
A
#
# COMPACT_ATOMS: atom_id res chain seq x y z
N ASP A 1 11.23 -3.25 -12.62
CA ASP A 1 12.48 -3.22 -11.84
C ASP A 1 13.31 -1.95 -12.14
N ASP A 2 12.64 -0.82 -12.43
CA ASP A 2 13.32 0.46 -12.66
C ASP A 2 12.44 1.55 -12.05
N LEU A 3 12.75 1.92 -10.80
CA LEU A 3 12.22 3.14 -10.20
C LEU A 3 13.42 4.05 -10.00
N PRO A 4 13.38 5.28 -10.53
CA PRO A 4 14.51 6.19 -10.52
C PRO A 4 14.94 6.53 -9.07
N LEU A 5 16.24 6.74 -8.89
CA LEU A 5 16.91 7.01 -7.60
C LEU A 5 16.80 8.49 -7.17
N ASP A 6 16.00 9.27 -7.87
CA ASP A 6 15.68 10.66 -7.55
C ASP A 6 14.83 10.79 -6.28
N SER A 7 14.08 9.75 -5.91
CA SER A 7 13.43 9.66 -4.59
C SER A 7 14.38 9.09 -3.53
N LEU A 8 14.75 9.94 -2.54
CA LEU A 8 15.52 9.53 -1.37
C LEU A 8 14.83 8.40 -0.59
N LEU A 9 13.49 8.39 -0.55
CA LEU A 9 12.74 7.32 0.09
C LEU A 9 13.00 5.98 -0.62
N ALA A 10 12.95 5.96 -1.96
CA ALA A 10 13.21 4.76 -2.75
C ALA A 10 14.65 4.25 -2.58
N ALA A 11 15.63 5.17 -2.47
CA ALA A 11 17.01 4.81 -2.17
C ALA A 11 17.15 4.20 -0.76
N ILE A 12 16.63 4.88 0.28
CA ILE A 12 16.74 4.40 1.66
C ILE A 12 15.99 3.08 1.86
N SER A 13 14.79 2.92 1.32
CA SER A 13 14.04 1.68 1.50
C SER A 13 14.74 0.48 0.89
N ARG A 14 15.43 0.64 -0.24
CA ARG A 14 16.18 -0.46 -0.89
C ARG A 14 17.39 -0.91 -0.07
N PHE A 15 18.05 0.02 0.64
CA PHE A 15 19.31 -0.28 1.34
C PHE A 15 19.19 -0.42 2.87
N SER A 16 18.15 0.13 3.49
CA SER A 16 18.09 0.28 4.95
C SER A 16 16.83 -0.31 5.60
N LEU A 17 15.73 -0.48 4.87
CA LEU A 17 14.48 -0.99 5.44
C LEU A 17 14.20 -2.41 4.93
N GLN A 18 14.36 -3.40 5.81
CA GLN A 18 13.93 -4.78 5.54
C GLN A 18 12.70 -5.08 6.39
N THR A 19 11.58 -5.40 5.74
CA THR A 19 10.32 -5.74 6.41
C THR A 19 9.79 -7.07 5.89
N SER A 20 8.97 -7.76 6.71
CA SER A 20 8.33 -9.02 6.31
C SER A 20 7.08 -8.84 5.45
N ALA A 21 6.69 -7.59 5.15
CA ALA A 21 5.64 -7.28 4.19
C ALA A 21 6.14 -7.60 2.78
N ARG A 22 5.43 -8.51 2.10
CA ARG A 22 5.80 -8.98 0.76
C ARG A 22 5.37 -8.00 -0.33
N ASN A 23 4.31 -7.23 -0.07
CA ASN A 23 3.81 -6.25 -1.00
C ASN A 23 4.23 -4.86 -0.49
N GLN A 24 5.10 -4.19 -1.25
CA GLN A 24 5.63 -2.88 -0.90
C GLN A 24 5.47 -1.98 -2.11
N PHE A 25 4.63 -0.95 -1.99
CA PHE A 25 4.30 -0.07 -3.10
C PHE A 25 4.70 1.37 -2.78
N PHE A 26 5.48 1.97 -3.68
CA PHE A 26 5.73 3.41 -3.61
C PHE A 26 4.50 4.17 -4.12
N GLY A 27 4.20 5.26 -3.44
CA GLY A 27 3.14 6.16 -3.85
C GLY A 27 3.29 7.52 -3.20
N THR A 28 2.34 8.39 -3.54
CA THR A 28 2.23 9.73 -2.98
C THR A 28 0.86 9.89 -2.35
N VAL A 29 0.81 10.43 -1.13
CA VAL A 29 -0.46 10.82 -0.50
C VAL A 29 -1.10 11.91 -1.35
N ILE A 30 -2.34 11.70 -1.78
CA ILE A 30 -3.11 12.70 -2.54
C ILE A 30 -4.19 13.35 -1.68
N GLU A 31 -4.75 12.62 -0.71
CA GLU A 31 -5.74 13.14 0.22
C GLU A 31 -5.57 12.50 1.61
N ARG A 32 -6.02 13.22 2.63
CA ARG A 32 -6.10 12.77 4.01
C ARG A 32 -7.34 13.39 4.64
N ASP A 33 -8.17 12.58 5.30
CA ASP A 33 -9.25 13.11 6.12
C ASP A 33 -8.73 13.63 7.48
N HIS A 34 -9.59 14.37 8.19
CA HIS A 34 -9.27 14.91 9.51
C HIS A 34 -10.18 14.34 10.61
N GLN A 35 -10.57 13.08 10.48
CA GLN A 35 -11.33 12.40 11.53
C GLN A 35 -10.50 12.25 12.81
N GLN A 36 -11.18 12.17 13.96
CA GLN A 36 -10.55 11.91 15.24
C GLN A 36 -10.26 10.42 15.40
N VAL A 37 -9.20 10.08 16.13
CA VAL A 37 -8.74 8.69 16.41
C VAL A 37 -8.14 7.99 15.18
N GLN A 38 -8.94 7.75 14.15
CA GLN A 38 -8.54 7.09 12.90
C GLN A 38 -8.81 8.02 11.73
N GLN A 39 -7.89 8.07 10.78
CA GLN A 39 -7.97 8.86 9.57
C GLN A 39 -7.73 7.99 8.34
N HIS A 40 -8.32 8.39 7.23
CA HIS A 40 -8.13 7.73 5.95
C HIS A 40 -7.23 8.58 5.04
N LEU A 41 -6.34 7.90 4.34
CA LEU A 41 -5.45 8.45 3.34
C LEU A 41 -5.85 7.88 1.99
N ALA A 42 -5.88 8.73 0.97
CA ALA A 42 -5.80 8.30 -0.42
C ALA A 42 -4.36 8.42 -0.90
N ILE A 43 -3.83 7.35 -1.49
CA ILE A 43 -2.45 7.25 -1.99
C ILE A 43 -2.51 6.90 -3.47
N LEU A 44 -1.85 7.68 -4.31
CA LEU A 44 -1.63 7.37 -5.72
C LEU A 44 -0.32 6.60 -5.87
N LEU A 45 -0.36 5.41 -6.43
CA LEU A 45 0.84 4.63 -6.69
C LEU A 45 1.65 5.23 -7.86
N ASN A 46 2.94 4.88 -7.94
CA ASN A 46 3.85 5.42 -8.95
C ASN A 46 3.51 5.02 -10.40
N ASP A 47 2.54 4.14 -10.62
CA ASP A 47 1.99 3.89 -11.96
C ASP A 47 1.11 5.03 -12.47
N GLY A 48 0.78 6.00 -11.62
CA GLY A 48 0.01 7.20 -11.94
C GLY A 48 -1.51 6.98 -12.04
N SER A 49 -2.01 5.77 -11.80
CA SER A 49 -3.44 5.44 -11.93
C SER A 49 -4.03 4.68 -10.75
N THR A 50 -3.25 3.80 -10.12
CA THR A 50 -3.76 2.94 -9.05
C THR A 50 -3.84 3.72 -7.75
N ARG A 51 -5.01 3.67 -7.10
CA ARG A 51 -5.26 4.32 -5.82
C ARG A 51 -5.39 3.31 -4.71
N LEU A 52 -4.79 3.61 -3.56
CA LEU A 52 -4.99 2.89 -2.32
C LEU A 52 -5.65 3.80 -1.28
N THR A 53 -6.56 3.22 -0.50
CA THR A 53 -7.10 3.80 0.72
C THR A 53 -6.44 3.13 1.92
N ALA A 54 -5.90 3.92 2.84
CA ALA A 54 -5.27 3.41 4.05
C ALA A 54 -5.85 4.09 5.30
N ALA A 55 -6.23 3.29 6.29
CA ALA A 55 -6.60 3.78 7.62
C ALA A 55 -5.37 3.84 8.52
N ILE A 56 -5.19 4.94 9.24
CA ILE A 56 -4.07 5.14 10.16
C ILE A 56 -4.54 5.96 11.37
N THR A 57 -3.91 5.77 12.54
CA THR A 57 -4.22 6.60 13.70
C THR A 57 -3.84 8.05 13.45
N GLN A 58 -4.65 8.99 13.93
CA GLN A 58 -4.39 10.43 13.83
C GLN A 58 -2.97 10.77 14.30
N GLN A 59 -2.58 10.24 15.47
CA GLN A 59 -1.25 10.46 16.04
C GLN A 59 -0.12 10.00 15.11
N SER A 60 -0.29 8.88 14.41
CA SER A 60 0.75 8.40 13.48
C SER A 60 0.77 9.22 12.20
N ALA A 61 -0.39 9.63 11.69
CA ALA A 61 -0.46 10.49 10.52
C ALA A 61 0.15 11.88 10.77
N ASP A 62 -0.06 12.44 11.96
CA ASP A 62 0.58 13.68 12.41
C ASP A 62 2.11 13.50 12.57
N ARG A 63 2.54 12.45 13.28
CA ARG A 63 3.96 12.16 13.52
C ARG A 63 4.75 11.97 12.21
N LEU A 64 4.15 11.29 11.24
CA LEU A 64 4.75 11.00 9.93
C LEU A 64 4.53 12.14 8.92
N GLN A 65 3.78 13.18 9.29
CA GLN A 65 3.43 14.31 8.44
C GLN A 65 2.83 13.85 7.10
N LEU A 66 1.84 12.95 7.18
CA LEU A 66 1.13 12.45 6.00
C LEU A 66 0.18 13.53 5.52
N THR A 67 0.59 14.26 4.48
CA THR A 67 -0.17 15.33 3.83
C THR A 67 -0.10 15.15 2.30
N PRO A 68 -1.01 15.75 1.53
CA PRO A 68 -0.93 15.71 0.07
C PRO A 68 0.45 16.09 -0.45
N GLY A 69 0.97 15.32 -1.41
CA GLY A 69 2.32 15.45 -1.96
C GLY A 69 3.43 14.69 -1.21
N LYS A 70 3.12 14.08 -0.06
CA LYS A 70 4.10 13.29 0.69
C LYS A 70 4.34 11.93 0.02
N GLU A 71 5.59 11.63 -0.31
CA GLU A 71 6.00 10.28 -0.73
C GLU A 71 5.91 9.28 0.42
N VAL A 72 5.38 8.09 0.14
CA VAL A 72 5.17 7.01 1.10
C VAL A 72 5.51 5.65 0.50
N LEU A 73 5.84 4.70 1.38
CA LEU A 73 5.94 3.28 1.06
C LEU A 73 4.80 2.54 1.77
N ALA A 74 3.81 2.08 1.00
CA ALA A 74 2.72 1.27 1.52
C ALA A 74 3.21 -0.17 1.74
N LEU A 75 3.17 -0.62 2.99
CA LEU A 75 3.61 -1.96 3.40
C LEU A 75 2.39 -2.84 3.69
N ILE A 76 2.14 -3.84 2.84
CA ILE A 76 0.98 -4.73 2.96
C ILE A 76 1.47 -6.17 3.16
N LYS A 77 1.08 -6.77 4.29
CA LYS A 77 1.45 -8.15 4.59
C LYS A 77 0.69 -9.11 3.67
N ALA A 78 1.37 -10.14 3.16
CA ALA A 78 0.77 -11.14 2.26
C ALA A 78 -0.53 -11.77 2.78
N PRO A 79 -0.66 -12.18 4.06
CA PRO A 79 -1.89 -12.81 4.58
C PRO A 79 -3.09 -11.88 4.66
N TRP A 80 -2.95 -10.57 4.42
CA TRP A 80 -4.08 -9.63 4.37
C TRP A 80 -4.66 -9.50 2.96
N VAL A 81 -3.97 -10.02 1.94
CA VAL A 81 -4.41 -9.96 0.56
C VAL A 81 -5.21 -11.21 0.24
N ARG A 82 -6.43 -11.03 -0.26
CA ARG A 82 -7.27 -12.10 -0.78
C ARG A 82 -7.30 -12.01 -2.31
N LEU A 83 -7.30 -13.16 -2.97
CA LEU A 83 -7.49 -13.28 -4.40
C LEU A 83 -8.91 -13.73 -4.67
N SER A 84 -9.62 -13.07 -5.58
CA SER A 84 -10.92 -13.49 -6.08
C SER A 84 -10.98 -13.30 -7.59
N VAL A 85 -11.73 -14.16 -8.27
CA VAL A 85 -12.02 -14.06 -9.71
C VAL A 85 -13.31 -13.30 -9.99
N GLU A 86 -14.17 -13.12 -8.98
CA GLU A 86 -15.46 -12.48 -9.12
C GLU A 86 -15.40 -11.00 -8.74
N THR A 87 -15.72 -10.14 -9.70
CA THR A 87 -15.67 -8.68 -9.51
C THR A 87 -16.75 -8.19 -8.51
N ALA A 88 -17.84 -8.93 -8.35
CA ALA A 88 -18.95 -8.56 -7.46
C ALA A 88 -18.62 -8.71 -5.97
N GLU A 89 -17.65 -9.55 -5.59
CA GLU A 89 -17.27 -9.77 -4.18
C GLU A 89 -16.39 -8.66 -3.58
N HIS A 90 -15.97 -7.68 -4.38
CA HIS A 90 -15.15 -6.54 -3.92
C HIS A 90 -15.95 -5.47 -3.19
N ALA A 91 -17.29 -5.59 -3.13
CA ALA A 91 -18.18 -4.53 -2.67
C ALA A 91 -17.96 -4.07 -1.22
N GLY A 92 -17.17 -4.79 -0.42
CA GLY A 92 -16.83 -4.44 0.97
C GLY A 92 -15.34 -4.26 1.26
N ALA A 93 -14.45 -4.36 0.27
CA ALA A 93 -13.02 -4.14 0.48
C ALA A 93 -12.65 -2.68 0.17
N ASP A 94 -11.86 -2.05 1.03
CA ASP A 94 -11.39 -0.67 0.81
C ASP A 94 -10.45 -0.56 -0.41
N ASN A 95 -9.81 -1.66 -0.80
CA ASN A 95 -8.84 -1.74 -1.88
C ASN A 95 -9.08 -3.00 -2.73
N ALA A 96 -9.12 -2.83 -4.04
CA ALA A 96 -9.16 -3.91 -5.01
C ALA A 96 -8.24 -3.58 -6.19
N LEU A 97 -7.26 -4.44 -6.44
CA LEU A 97 -6.29 -4.27 -7.53
C LEU A 97 -6.48 -5.42 -8.51
N ALA A 98 -6.80 -5.09 -9.76
CA ALA A 98 -6.90 -6.08 -10.82
C ALA A 98 -5.52 -6.61 -11.21
N GLY A 99 -5.44 -7.89 -11.55
CA GLY A 99 -4.19 -8.52 -11.95
C GLY A 99 -4.40 -9.94 -12.48
N VAL A 100 -3.29 -10.55 -12.90
CA VAL A 100 -3.24 -11.94 -13.36
C VAL A 100 -2.29 -12.71 -12.48
N VAL A 101 -2.69 -13.91 -12.05
CA VAL A 101 -1.84 -14.79 -11.25
C VAL A 101 -0.68 -15.30 -12.12
N ALA A 102 0.55 -14.92 -11.76
CA ALA A 102 1.75 -15.32 -12.47
C ALA A 102 2.30 -16.70 -12.01
N GLY A 103 1.99 -17.12 -10.79
CA GLY A 103 2.44 -18.38 -10.24
C GLY A 103 1.75 -18.69 -8.91
N ILE A 104 1.61 -19.99 -8.62
CA ILE A 104 1.03 -20.49 -7.37
C ILE A 104 2.00 -21.53 -6.83
N GLN A 105 2.43 -21.35 -5.59
CA GLN A 105 3.17 -22.38 -4.86
C GLN A 105 2.25 -22.96 -3.80
N PRO A 106 1.75 -24.20 -3.97
CA PRO A 106 0.95 -24.87 -2.97
C PRO A 106 1.74 -25.08 -1.68
N GLY A 107 1.15 -24.74 -0.54
CA GLY A 107 1.68 -25.09 0.78
C GLY A 107 1.31 -26.53 1.15
N ALA A 108 2.10 -27.14 2.03
CA ALA A 108 1.78 -28.46 2.61
C ALA A 108 0.63 -28.37 3.63
N GLU A 109 0.43 -27.20 4.24
CA GLU A 109 -0.62 -26.91 5.22
C GLU A 109 -1.21 -25.51 5.01
N HIS A 110 -2.42 -25.28 5.52
CA HIS A 110 -3.10 -23.98 5.46
C HIS A 110 -2.49 -23.04 6.50
N SER A 111 -1.70 -22.05 6.09
CA SER A 111 -1.22 -20.94 6.94
C SER A 111 -1.43 -19.60 6.25
#